data_AF-A0A0A5GBJ8-F1
#
_entry.id   AF-A0A0A5GBJ8-F1
#
_cell.length_a   1.000
_cell.length_b   1.000
_cell.length_c   1.000
_cell.angle_alpha   90.00
_cell.angle_beta   90.00
_cell.angle_gamma   90.00
#
_symmetry.space_group_name_H-M   'P 1'
#
loop_
_entity.id
_entity.type
_entity.pdbx_description
1 polymer ?
#
loop_
_entity_poly.entity_id
_entity_poly.type
_entity_poly.pdbx_seq_one_letter_code
_entity_poly.pdbx_strand_id
1 'polypeptide(L)'
;MKQKKNWIKAALVLIIFLGLAYFVRFELNIGGQEIKEFILSFGWWAPFIFFLIYTIGPIVFFPTSVLSLAAGLAFGFWPGVLYIWFGATGAAATGYIMARFFGDSVLRFQNVSWSQQIYKQVEKRGFLYVLILRLIPLVGFDILSYISGIARVRFGPFLLATFIGMLPGTIAYAFLGSSLGTGNITYILIAVGIFLLLILITYLFRARVKRFLGISQEGGN
;
A
#
# COMPACT_ATOMS: atom_id res chain seq x y z
N MET A 1 18.39 -26.96 10.50
CA MET A 1 17.68 -25.98 11.36
C MET A 1 16.91 -24.87 10.61
N LYS A 2 17.29 -24.48 9.37
CA LYS A 2 16.56 -23.43 8.61
C LYS A 2 15.13 -23.80 8.17
N GLN A 3 14.83 -25.07 7.89
CA GLN A 3 13.49 -25.50 7.45
C GLN A 3 12.41 -25.40 8.56
N LYS A 4 12.69 -25.82 9.81
CA LYS A 4 11.73 -25.74 10.93
C LYS A 4 11.25 -24.30 11.22
N LYS A 5 12.11 -23.29 11.00
CA LYS A 5 11.79 -21.87 11.22
C LYS A 5 10.81 -21.30 10.18
N ASN A 6 10.64 -21.95 9.02
CA ASN A 6 9.69 -21.52 7.99
C ASN A 6 8.28 -22.06 8.26
N TRP A 7 8.15 -23.27 8.82
CA TRP A 7 6.85 -23.85 9.18
C TRP A 7 6.16 -23.12 10.33
N ILE A 8 6.94 -22.65 11.32
CA ILE A 8 6.41 -21.83 12.42
C ILE A 8 5.87 -20.49 11.90
N LYS A 9 6.54 -19.88 10.92
CA LYS A 9 6.05 -18.66 10.26
C LYS A 9 4.79 -18.91 9.45
N ALA A 10 4.72 -20.03 8.73
CA ALA A 10 3.52 -20.42 8.00
C ALA A 10 2.33 -20.69 8.93
N ALA A 11 2.57 -21.36 10.06
CA ALA A 11 1.55 -21.61 11.08
C ALA A 11 1.07 -20.31 11.75
N LEU A 12 1.98 -19.38 12.05
CA LEU A 12 1.63 -18.05 12.55
C LEU A 12 0.79 -17.25 11.55
N VAL A 13 1.14 -17.28 10.26
CA VAL A 13 0.35 -16.64 9.20
C VAL A 13 -1.04 -17.27 9.11
N LEU A 14 -1.14 -18.59 9.24
CA LEU A 14 -2.41 -19.32 9.25
C LEU A 14 -3.27 -18.97 10.48
N ILE A 15 -2.68 -18.86 11.67
CA ILE A 15 -3.38 -18.48 12.90
C ILE A 15 -3.84 -17.03 12.82
N ILE A 16 -3.00 -16.12 12.33
CA ILE A 16 -3.39 -14.73 12.06
C ILE A 16 -4.54 -14.69 11.04
N PHE A 17 -4.50 -15.53 10.00
CA PHE A 17 -5.57 -15.63 9.00
C PHE A 17 -6.89 -16.11 9.59
N LEU A 18 -6.87 -17.15 10.42
CA LEU A 18 -8.08 -17.65 11.09
C LEU A 18 -8.62 -16.64 12.12
N GLY A 19 -7.72 -15.94 12.83
CA GLY A 19 -8.08 -14.88 13.77
C GLY A 19 -8.67 -13.65 13.08
N LEU A 20 -8.09 -13.21 11.97
CA LEU A 20 -8.61 -12.08 11.18
C LEU A 20 -9.97 -12.43 10.56
N ALA A 21 -10.13 -13.65 10.03
CA ALA A 21 -11.39 -14.11 9.46
C ALA A 21 -12.50 -14.24 10.52
N TYR A 22 -12.15 -14.69 11.74
CA TYR A 22 -13.08 -14.75 12.87
C TYR A 22 -13.48 -13.35 13.37
N PHE A 23 -12.50 -12.44 13.52
CA PHE A 23 -12.74 -11.05 13.93
C PHE A 23 -13.61 -10.29 12.90
N VAL A 24 -13.30 -10.45 11.62
CA VAL A 24 -14.11 -9.95 10.50
C VAL A 24 -15.54 -10.48 10.56
N ARG A 25 -15.73 -11.79 10.82
CA ARG A 25 -17.08 -12.38 10.95
C ARG A 25 -17.89 -11.81 12.10
N PHE A 26 -17.25 -11.51 13.24
CA PHE A 26 -17.95 -11.11 14.46
C PHE A 26 -18.31 -9.61 14.47
N GLU A 27 -17.44 -8.74 13.94
CA GLU A 27 -17.62 -7.28 13.98
C GLU A 27 -18.19 -6.66 12.68
N LEU A 28 -17.97 -7.25 11.50
CA LEU A 28 -18.41 -6.65 10.22
C LEU A 28 -19.89 -6.83 9.88
N ASN A 29 -20.69 -7.43 10.76
CA ASN A 29 -22.13 -7.49 10.54
C ASN A 29 -22.82 -6.11 10.69
N ILE A 30 -22.11 -5.09 11.19
CA ILE A 30 -22.69 -3.75 11.46
C ILE A 30 -21.99 -2.62 10.66
N GLY A 31 -20.69 -2.68 10.36
CA GLY A 31 -19.99 -1.52 9.76
C GLY A 31 -19.92 -1.42 8.22
N GLY A 32 -19.97 -2.55 7.49
CA GLY A 32 -19.68 -2.56 6.05
C GLY A 32 -20.77 -1.89 5.20
N GLN A 33 -22.03 -2.22 5.45
CA GLN A 33 -23.17 -1.69 4.69
C GLN A 33 -23.37 -0.20 4.96
N GLU A 34 -23.24 0.25 6.22
CA GLU A 34 -23.35 1.67 6.58
C GLU A 34 -22.29 2.52 5.87
N ILE A 35 -21.04 2.05 5.79
CA ILE A 35 -19.97 2.75 5.06
C ILE A 35 -20.29 2.83 3.56
N LYS A 36 -20.79 1.73 2.98
CA LYS A 36 -21.22 1.71 1.56
C LYS A 36 -22.31 2.73 1.32
N GLU A 37 -23.38 2.69 2.12
CA GLU A 37 -24.53 3.57 1.98
C GLU A 37 -24.14 5.03 2.19
N PHE A 38 -23.30 5.32 3.18
CA PHE A 38 -22.74 6.65 3.39
C PHE A 38 -21.96 7.16 2.17
N ILE A 39 -21.06 6.35 1.61
CA ILE A 39 -20.29 6.75 0.42
C ILE A 39 -21.22 6.95 -0.78
N LEU A 40 -22.20 6.06 -0.98
CA LEU A 40 -23.13 6.14 -2.10
C LEU A 40 -24.17 7.26 -1.95
N SER A 41 -24.42 7.75 -0.72
CA SER A 41 -25.35 8.87 -0.45
C SER A 41 -24.93 10.17 -1.16
N PHE A 42 -23.64 10.32 -1.50
CA PHE A 42 -23.12 11.44 -2.27
C PHE A 42 -23.44 11.36 -3.78
N GLY A 43 -24.07 10.27 -4.24
CA GLY A 43 -24.52 10.09 -5.62
C GLY A 43 -23.38 10.20 -6.64
N TRP A 44 -23.58 10.99 -7.70
CA TRP A 44 -22.59 11.20 -8.76
C TRP A 44 -21.29 11.86 -8.28
N TRP A 45 -21.31 12.55 -7.13
CA TRP A 45 -20.13 13.19 -6.55
C TRP A 45 -19.27 12.23 -5.73
N ALA A 46 -19.76 11.03 -5.40
CA ALA A 46 -19.06 10.07 -4.56
C ALA A 46 -17.63 9.76 -5.04
N PRO A 47 -17.36 9.49 -6.33
CA PRO A 47 -16.00 9.25 -6.81
C PRO A 47 -15.06 10.45 -6.65
N PHE A 48 -15.58 11.65 -6.88
CA PHE A 48 -14.79 12.88 -6.78
C PHE A 48 -14.43 13.20 -5.34
N ILE A 49 -15.40 13.10 -4.42
CA ILE A 49 -15.19 13.27 -2.98
C ILE A 49 -14.21 12.22 -2.47
N PHE A 50 -14.38 10.97 -2.90
CA PHE A 50 -13.46 9.88 -2.54
C PHE A 50 -12.04 10.18 -3.00
N PHE A 51 -11.84 10.61 -4.24
CA PHE A 51 -10.53 11.03 -4.77
C PHE A 51 -9.89 12.16 -3.94
N LEU A 52 -10.68 13.17 -3.55
CA LEU A 52 -10.18 14.27 -2.71
C LEU A 52 -9.74 13.78 -1.34
N ILE A 53 -10.59 13.01 -0.65
CA ILE A 53 -10.26 12.42 0.67
C ILE A 53 -9.01 11.56 0.57
N TYR A 54 -8.90 10.74 -0.47
CA TYR A 54 -7.74 9.91 -0.71
C TYR A 54 -6.48 10.76 -0.87
N THR A 55 -6.54 11.80 -1.70
CA THR A 55 -5.40 12.68 -2.04
C THR A 55 -4.89 13.47 -0.83
N ILE A 56 -5.78 13.87 0.09
CA ILE A 56 -5.39 14.59 1.32
C ILE A 56 -5.02 13.64 2.48
N GLY A 57 -5.37 12.35 2.39
CA GLY A 57 -5.11 11.36 3.43
C GLY A 57 -3.69 11.37 4.00
N PRO A 58 -2.64 11.51 3.17
CA PRO A 58 -1.26 11.63 3.66
C PRO A 58 -1.05 12.81 4.61
N ILE A 59 -1.69 13.97 4.38
CA ILE A 59 -1.54 15.18 5.21
C ILE A 59 -1.91 14.90 6.67
N VAL A 60 -2.93 14.07 6.87
CA VAL A 60 -3.45 13.69 8.19
C VAL A 60 -2.95 12.31 8.65
N PHE A 61 -1.98 11.73 7.93
CA PHE A 61 -1.44 10.39 8.17
C PHE A 61 -2.51 9.28 8.21
N PHE A 62 -3.60 9.47 7.45
CA PHE A 62 -4.67 8.48 7.38
C PHE A 62 -4.24 7.26 6.56
N PRO A 63 -4.49 6.03 7.03
CA PRO A 63 -4.09 4.82 6.32
C PRO A 63 -4.87 4.67 5.01
N THR A 64 -4.17 4.82 3.88
CA THR A 64 -4.74 4.70 2.53
C THR A 64 -5.28 3.31 2.21
N SER A 65 -4.86 2.27 2.95
CA SER A 65 -5.41 0.91 2.87
C SER A 65 -6.89 0.84 3.28
N VAL A 66 -7.30 1.63 4.27
CA VAL A 66 -8.70 1.68 4.73
C VAL A 66 -9.58 2.28 3.64
N LEU A 67 -9.14 3.39 3.03
CA LEU A 67 -9.82 3.99 1.89
C LEU A 67 -9.88 3.00 0.72
N SER A 68 -8.80 2.27 0.46
CA SER A 68 -8.76 1.27 -0.62
C SER A 68 -9.83 0.19 -0.47
N LEU A 69 -9.98 -0.36 0.73
CA LEU A 69 -11.03 -1.35 1.01
C LEU A 69 -12.43 -0.73 0.87
N ALA A 70 -12.62 0.49 1.38
CA ALA A 70 -13.88 1.21 1.27
C ALA A 70 -14.28 1.47 -0.19
N ALA A 71 -13.33 1.79 -1.08
CA ALA A 71 -13.61 1.97 -2.50
C ALA A 71 -14.07 0.67 -3.16
N GLY A 72 -13.39 -0.45 -2.92
CA GLY A 72 -13.81 -1.75 -3.45
C GLY A 72 -15.20 -2.14 -2.95
N LEU A 73 -15.46 -1.88 -1.66
CA LEU A 73 -16.73 -2.18 -1.00
C LEU A 73 -17.89 -1.32 -1.52
N ALA A 74 -17.67 -0.03 -1.72
CA ALA A 74 -18.70 0.91 -2.13
C ALA A 74 -18.97 0.89 -3.64
N PHE A 75 -17.92 0.92 -4.45
CA PHE A 75 -18.01 1.08 -5.91
C PHE A 75 -17.86 -0.24 -6.68
N GLY A 76 -17.58 -1.34 -5.99
CA GLY A 76 -17.32 -2.64 -6.59
C GLY A 76 -15.91 -2.77 -7.16
N PHE A 77 -15.64 -3.85 -7.88
CA PHE A 77 -14.28 -4.22 -8.30
C PHE A 77 -13.68 -3.23 -9.31
N TRP A 78 -14.21 -3.14 -10.53
CA TRP A 78 -13.60 -2.32 -11.60
C TRP A 78 -13.62 -0.82 -11.31
N PRO A 79 -14.74 -0.21 -10.87
CA PRO A 79 -14.72 1.20 -10.48
C PRO A 79 -13.84 1.44 -9.25
N GLY A 80 -13.85 0.51 -8.28
CA GLY A 80 -12.95 0.57 -7.13
C GLY A 80 -11.48 0.57 -7.55
N VAL A 81 -11.05 -0.29 -8.49
CA VAL A 81 -9.69 -0.27 -9.04
C VAL A 81 -9.34 1.11 -9.56
N LEU A 82 -10.19 1.72 -10.38
CA LEU A 82 -9.94 3.05 -10.93
C LEU A 82 -9.80 4.10 -9.82
N TYR A 83 -10.76 4.18 -8.90
CA TYR A 83 -10.78 5.22 -7.88
C TYR A 83 -9.62 5.09 -6.88
N ILE A 84 -9.25 3.87 -6.51
CA ILE A 84 -8.05 3.60 -5.70
C ILE A 84 -6.81 4.00 -6.49
N TRP A 85 -6.73 3.65 -7.77
CA TRP A 85 -5.52 3.88 -8.57
C TRP A 85 -5.21 5.37 -8.73
N PHE A 86 -6.21 6.16 -9.11
CA PHE A 86 -6.08 7.61 -9.22
C PHE A 86 -5.92 8.27 -7.86
N GLY A 87 -6.74 7.89 -6.87
CA GLY A 87 -6.66 8.44 -5.51
C GLY A 87 -5.30 8.19 -4.86
N ALA A 88 -4.76 6.97 -5.00
CA ALA A 88 -3.47 6.60 -4.43
C ALA A 88 -2.29 7.26 -5.15
N THR A 89 -2.43 7.53 -6.44
CA THR A 89 -1.47 8.35 -7.18
C THR A 89 -1.49 9.80 -6.69
N GLY A 90 -2.68 10.37 -6.46
CA GLY A 90 -2.86 11.69 -5.85
C GLY A 90 -2.24 11.78 -4.46
N ALA A 91 -2.56 10.81 -3.58
CA ALA A 91 -1.96 10.70 -2.25
C ALA A 91 -0.43 10.60 -2.31
N ALA A 92 0.11 9.77 -3.20
CA ALA A 92 1.55 9.66 -3.33
C ALA A 92 2.20 10.97 -3.78
N ALA A 93 1.55 11.73 -4.67
CA ALA A 93 1.99 13.06 -5.07
C ALA A 93 1.98 14.03 -3.88
N THR A 94 0.87 14.09 -3.12
CA THR A 94 0.74 14.95 -1.93
C THR A 94 1.81 14.62 -0.89
N GLY A 95 1.96 13.35 -0.53
CA GLY A 95 2.95 12.90 0.45
C GLY A 95 4.38 13.19 0.00
N TYR A 96 4.69 12.98 -1.28
CA TYR A 96 5.98 13.35 -1.86
C TYR A 96 6.25 14.86 -1.75
N ILE A 97 5.29 15.70 -2.13
CA ILE A 97 5.42 17.16 -2.09
C ILE A 97 5.61 17.63 -0.64
N MET A 98 4.81 17.11 0.30
CA MET A 98 4.93 17.43 1.71
C MET A 98 6.31 17.09 2.25
N ALA A 99 6.81 15.88 1.98
CA ALA A 99 8.16 15.49 2.37
C ALA A 99 9.25 16.34 1.72
N ARG A 100 9.08 16.71 0.44
CA ARG A 100 10.06 17.48 -0.32
C ARG A 100 10.26 18.89 0.24
N PHE A 101 9.19 19.53 0.71
CA PHE A 101 9.22 20.91 1.19
C PHE A 101 9.30 21.04 2.72
N PHE A 102 8.64 20.14 3.45
CA PHE A 102 8.53 20.21 4.92
C PHE A 102 9.29 19.09 5.65
N GLY A 103 9.86 18.11 4.94
CA GLY A 103 10.57 16.99 5.57
C GLY A 103 11.78 17.41 6.41
N ASP A 104 12.52 18.43 5.95
CA ASP A 104 13.70 18.94 6.65
C ASP A 104 13.32 19.69 7.96
N SER A 105 12.15 20.34 8.00
CA SER A 105 11.69 21.12 9.15
C SER A 105 10.93 20.29 10.18
N VAL A 106 10.11 19.33 9.75
CA VAL A 106 9.23 18.56 10.64
C VAL A 106 9.92 17.35 11.24
N LEU A 107 10.76 16.66 10.47
CA LEU A 107 11.20 15.31 10.83
C LEU A 107 12.69 15.21 11.15
N ARG A 108 13.45 16.32 11.09
CA ARG A 108 14.91 16.39 11.35
C ARG A 108 15.65 15.15 10.82
N PHE A 109 15.36 14.75 9.57
CA PHE A 109 15.94 13.56 8.92
C PHE A 109 17.46 13.65 8.68
N GLN A 110 18.13 14.70 9.16
CA GLN A 110 19.57 14.93 9.08
C GLN A 110 20.40 13.75 9.63
N ASN A 111 19.80 12.88 10.47
CA ASN A 111 20.45 11.71 11.06
C ASN A 111 20.09 10.36 10.41
N VAL A 112 19.30 10.31 9.34
CA VAL A 112 18.93 9.00 8.75
C VAL A 112 20.02 8.57 7.79
N SER A 113 20.76 7.54 8.21
CA SER A 113 21.97 6.97 7.58
C SER A 113 21.74 6.28 6.23
N TRP A 114 20.78 6.73 5.42
CA TRP A 114 20.76 6.34 4.02
C TRP A 114 22.08 6.82 3.42
N SER A 115 22.95 5.87 3.07
CA SER A 115 24.28 6.22 2.57
C SER A 115 24.12 7.19 1.40
N GLN A 116 25.02 8.17 1.26
CA GLN A 116 25.02 9.09 0.12
C GLN A 116 24.97 8.35 -1.24
N GLN A 117 25.39 7.08 -1.25
CA GLN A 117 25.27 6.18 -2.39
C GLN A 117 23.80 5.84 -2.73
N ILE A 118 22.93 5.59 -1.75
CA ILE A 118 21.50 5.37 -2.01
C ILE A 118 20.86 6.64 -2.57
N TYR A 119 21.14 7.82 -2.01
CA TYR A 119 20.67 9.07 -2.57
C TYR A 119 21.13 9.27 -4.03
N LYS A 120 22.42 9.04 -4.34
CA LYS A 120 22.94 9.13 -5.73
C LYS A 120 22.32 8.10 -6.69
N GLN A 121 22.06 6.88 -6.23
CA GLN A 121 21.43 5.84 -7.06
C GLN A 121 19.95 6.11 -7.30
N VAL A 122 19.25 6.60 -6.27
CA VAL A 122 17.85 7.02 -6.31
C VAL A 122 17.68 8.28 -7.18
N GLU A 123 18.66 9.18 -7.20
CA GLU A 123 18.68 10.32 -8.12
C GLU A 123 18.86 9.88 -9.58
N LYS A 124 19.78 8.93 -9.85
CA LYS A 124 20.07 8.45 -11.23
C LYS A 124 19.05 7.46 -11.77
N ARG A 125 18.44 6.62 -10.93
CA ARG A 125 17.53 5.52 -11.31
C ARG A 125 16.20 5.56 -10.54
N GLY A 126 15.76 6.72 -10.09
CA GLY A 126 14.59 6.89 -9.22
C GLY A 126 13.33 6.20 -9.70
N PHE A 127 13.06 6.20 -11.01
CA PHE A 127 11.94 5.45 -11.59
C PHE A 127 11.98 3.96 -11.23
N LEU A 128 13.08 3.28 -11.57
CA LEU A 128 13.19 1.82 -11.40
C LEU A 128 13.17 1.43 -9.92
N TYR A 129 13.83 2.21 -9.07
CA TYR A 129 13.85 1.97 -7.63
C TYR A 129 12.45 2.11 -7.02
N VAL A 130 11.75 3.20 -7.33
CA VAL A 130 10.37 3.42 -6.85
C VAL A 130 9.45 2.34 -7.40
N LEU A 131 9.55 1.99 -8.68
CA LEU A 131 8.71 0.98 -9.31
C LEU A 131 8.87 -0.39 -8.62
N ILE A 132 10.10 -0.85 -8.42
CA ILE A 132 10.38 -2.12 -7.74
C ILE A 132 9.87 -2.11 -6.29
N LEU A 133 10.07 -1.00 -5.57
CA LEU A 133 9.59 -0.84 -4.20
C LEU A 133 8.06 -0.71 -4.10
N ARG A 134 7.37 -0.29 -5.17
CA ARG A 134 5.90 -0.27 -5.25
C ARG A 134 5.33 -1.64 -5.56
N LEU A 135 5.97 -2.37 -6.47
CA LEU A 135 5.59 -3.74 -6.82
C LEU A 135 5.80 -4.72 -5.67
N ILE A 136 6.72 -4.40 -4.75
CA ILE A 136 7.08 -5.25 -3.63
C ILE A 136 6.85 -4.45 -2.35
N PRO A 137 5.75 -4.69 -1.60
CA PRO A 137 5.44 -3.98 -0.36
C PRO A 137 6.41 -4.31 0.79
N LEU A 138 7.69 -3.91 0.63
CA LEU A 138 8.70 -3.87 1.69
C LEU A 138 8.54 -2.63 2.57
N VAL A 139 7.97 -1.59 2.00
CA VAL A 139 7.77 -0.28 2.60
C VAL A 139 6.29 0.05 2.47
N GLY A 140 5.68 0.59 3.53
CA GLY A 140 4.28 1.03 3.48
C GLY A 140 4.05 2.04 2.36
N PHE A 141 2.86 2.01 1.74
CA PHE A 141 2.54 2.83 0.56
C PHE A 141 2.84 4.31 0.78
N ASP A 142 2.49 4.86 1.94
CA ASP A 142 2.68 6.28 2.24
C ASP A 142 4.15 6.60 2.56
N ILE A 143 4.84 5.68 3.25
CA ILE A 143 6.25 5.83 3.64
C ILE A 143 7.15 6.00 2.42
N LEU A 144 6.93 5.22 1.35
CA LEU A 144 7.74 5.32 0.14
C LEU A 144 7.62 6.69 -0.54
N SER A 145 6.42 7.30 -0.51
CA SER A 145 6.19 8.65 -1.04
C SER A 145 6.99 9.68 -0.25
N TYR A 146 6.97 9.59 1.08
CA TYR A 146 7.72 10.49 1.96
C TYR A 146 9.24 10.34 1.79
N ILE A 147 9.74 9.10 1.78
CA ILE A 147 11.17 8.82 1.55
C ILE A 147 11.60 9.39 0.19
N SER A 148 10.81 9.20 -0.86
CA SER A 148 11.14 9.71 -2.20
C SER A 148 11.18 11.24 -2.24
N GLY A 149 10.30 11.91 -1.48
CA GLY A 149 10.27 13.37 -1.33
C GLY A 149 11.51 13.90 -0.63
N ILE A 150 11.87 13.31 0.52
CA ILE A 150 13.08 13.66 1.30
C ILE A 150 14.34 13.37 0.47
N ALA A 151 14.37 12.24 -0.24
CA ALA A 151 15.47 11.86 -1.13
C ALA A 151 15.54 12.63 -2.44
N ARG A 152 14.67 13.62 -2.60
CA ARG A 152 14.68 14.55 -3.70
C ARG A 152 14.60 13.90 -5.09
N VAL A 153 13.95 12.74 -5.21
CA VAL A 153 13.70 12.03 -6.48
C VAL A 153 13.03 12.97 -7.49
N ARG A 154 13.35 12.88 -8.78
CA ARG A 154 12.61 13.65 -9.79
C ARG A 154 11.11 13.28 -9.77
N PHE A 155 10.24 14.28 -9.67
CA PHE A 155 8.80 14.08 -9.48
C PHE A 155 8.14 13.25 -10.60
N GLY A 156 8.40 13.56 -11.88
CA GLY A 156 7.82 12.83 -13.01
C GLY A 156 8.15 11.32 -12.99
N PRO A 157 9.43 10.92 -12.92
CA PRO A 157 9.85 9.53 -12.73
C PRO A 157 9.21 8.85 -11.51
N PHE A 158 9.13 9.54 -10.36
CA PHE A 158 8.47 9.01 -9.16
C PHE A 158 6.97 8.75 -9.40
N LEU A 159 6.27 9.71 -10.02
CA LEU A 159 4.83 9.65 -10.23
C LEU A 159 4.49 8.55 -11.23
N LEU A 160 5.22 8.44 -12.34
CA LEU A 160 5.02 7.37 -13.34
C LEU A 160 5.32 5.98 -12.76
N ALA A 161 6.41 5.85 -12.01
CA ALA A 161 6.75 4.60 -11.33
C ALA A 161 5.68 4.19 -10.32
N THR A 162 5.13 5.16 -9.59
CA THR A 162 4.03 4.94 -8.64
C THR A 162 2.74 4.56 -9.36
N PHE A 163 2.36 5.30 -10.40
CA PHE A 163 1.18 5.00 -11.20
C PHE A 163 1.24 3.56 -11.73
N ILE A 164 2.34 3.15 -12.36
CA ILE A 164 2.45 1.79 -12.91
C ILE A 164 2.57 0.76 -11.77
N GLY A 165 3.41 1.02 -10.77
CA GLY A 165 3.76 0.05 -9.72
C GLY A 165 2.65 -0.25 -8.73
N MET A 166 1.65 0.63 -8.60
CA MET A 166 0.52 0.42 -7.68
C MET A 166 -0.55 -0.52 -8.22
N LEU A 167 -0.61 -0.72 -9.55
CA LEU A 167 -1.68 -1.50 -10.19
C LEU A 167 -1.94 -2.88 -9.54
N PRO A 168 -0.93 -3.74 -9.31
CA PRO A 168 -1.18 -5.07 -8.74
C PRO A 168 -1.77 -4.99 -7.33
N GLY A 169 -1.26 -4.06 -6.51
CA GLY A 169 -1.76 -3.82 -5.15
C GLY A 169 -3.18 -3.28 -5.18
N THR A 170 -3.47 -2.31 -6.05
CA THR A 170 -4.79 -1.72 -6.22
C THR A 170 -5.83 -2.76 -6.63
N ILE A 171 -5.50 -3.65 -7.57
CA ILE A 171 -6.38 -4.75 -7.99
C ILE A 171 -6.69 -5.66 -6.80
N ALA A 172 -5.68 -6.01 -6.00
CA ALA A 172 -5.86 -6.86 -4.82
C ALA A 172 -6.76 -6.22 -3.76
N TYR A 173 -6.56 -4.92 -3.47
CA TYR A 173 -7.40 -4.19 -2.52
C TYR A 173 -8.83 -4.01 -3.02
N ALA A 174 -9.01 -3.66 -4.30
CA ALA A 174 -10.33 -3.51 -4.88
C ALA A 174 -11.11 -4.82 -4.85
N PHE A 175 -10.44 -5.95 -5.14
CA PHE A 175 -11.06 -7.27 -5.09
C PHE A 175 -11.41 -7.70 -3.66
N LEU A 176 -10.54 -7.41 -2.71
CA LEU A 176 -10.81 -7.67 -1.30
C LEU A 176 -11.98 -6.84 -0.78
N GLY A 177 -11.97 -5.53 -1.04
CA GLY A 177 -13.07 -4.63 -0.66
C GLY A 177 -14.40 -5.02 -1.31
N SER A 178 -14.41 -5.31 -2.61
CA SER A 178 -15.63 -5.70 -3.32
C SER A 178 -16.19 -7.03 -2.81
N SER A 179 -15.32 -7.99 -2.48
CA SER A 179 -15.71 -9.27 -1.89
C SER A 179 -16.38 -9.09 -0.53
N LEU A 180 -15.89 -8.16 0.31
CA LEU A 180 -16.56 -7.79 1.57
C LEU A 180 -17.96 -7.24 1.31
N GLY A 181 -18.14 -6.40 0.29
CA GLY A 181 -19.43 -5.84 -0.09
C GLY A 181 -20.47 -6.86 -0.57
N THR A 182 -20.05 -8.07 -0.99
CA THR A 182 -20.97 -9.15 -1.36
C THR A 182 -21.52 -9.92 -0.16
N GLY A 183 -20.86 -9.87 1.00
CA GLY A 183 -21.19 -10.68 2.17
C GLY A 183 -21.00 -12.20 1.99
N ASN A 184 -20.55 -12.65 0.82
CA ASN A 184 -20.37 -14.07 0.52
C ASN A 184 -19.00 -14.54 1.00
N ILE A 185 -19.02 -15.45 1.97
CA ILE A 185 -17.81 -15.96 2.64
C ILE A 185 -16.82 -16.61 1.66
N THR A 186 -17.30 -17.24 0.58
CA THR A 186 -16.43 -17.90 -0.41
C THR A 186 -15.62 -16.86 -1.17
N TYR A 187 -16.24 -15.78 -1.65
CA TYR A 187 -15.52 -14.70 -2.33
C TYR A 187 -14.54 -13.99 -1.39
N ILE A 188 -14.92 -13.78 -0.13
CA ILE A 188 -14.04 -13.21 0.89
C ILE A 188 -12.81 -14.10 1.10
N LEU A 189 -12.99 -15.41 1.28
CA LEU A 189 -11.88 -16.35 1.48
C LEU A 189 -10.95 -16.41 0.26
N ILE A 190 -11.50 -16.39 -0.96
CA ILE A 190 -10.71 -16.33 -2.20
C ILE A 190 -9.91 -15.02 -2.24
N ALA A 191 -10.54 -13.88 -1.96
CA ALA A 191 -9.89 -12.58 -2.00
C ALA A 191 -8.76 -12.45 -0.97
N VAL A 192 -9.00 -12.91 0.27
CA VAL A 192 -7.94 -12.94 1.29
C VAL A 192 -6.83 -13.92 0.87
N GLY A 193 -7.17 -15.07 0.28
CA GLY A 193 -6.19 -16.03 -0.25
C GLY A 193 -5.28 -15.42 -1.32
N ILE A 194 -5.85 -14.69 -2.29
CA ILE A 194 -5.10 -13.95 -3.31
C ILE A 194 -4.22 -12.87 -2.67
N PHE A 195 -4.77 -12.11 -1.72
CA PHE A 195 -4.04 -11.05 -1.03
C PHE A 195 -2.84 -11.61 -0.23
N LEU A 196 -3.04 -12.73 0.47
CA LEU A 196 -1.96 -13.44 1.15
C LEU A 196 -0.93 -14.01 0.19
N LEU A 197 -1.35 -14.56 -0.95
CA LEU A 197 -0.45 -15.06 -1.96
C LEU A 197 0.42 -13.94 -2.54
N LEU A 198 -0.14 -12.75 -2.75
CA LEU A 198 0.61 -11.56 -3.17
C LEU A 198 1.61 -11.11 -2.10
N ILE A 199 1.22 -11.10 -0.83
CA ILE A 199 2.14 -10.83 0.30
C ILE A 199 3.24 -11.88 0.36
N LEU A 200 2.91 -13.16 0.16
CA LEU A 200 3.87 -14.26 0.21
C LEU A 200 4.87 -14.17 -0.95
N ILE A 201 4.41 -13.97 -2.17
CA ILE A 201 5.28 -13.76 -3.35
C ILE A 201 6.20 -12.57 -3.07
N THR A 202 5.65 -11.44 -2.64
CA THR A 202 6.44 -10.26 -2.26
C THR A 202 7.52 -10.62 -1.23
N TYR A 203 7.11 -11.32 -0.17
CA TYR A 203 8.00 -11.69 0.93
C TYR A 203 9.09 -12.65 0.47
N LEU A 204 8.82 -13.58 -0.45
CA LEU A 204 9.82 -14.50 -0.98
C LEU A 204 10.83 -13.77 -1.89
N PHE A 205 10.36 -12.83 -2.70
CA PHE A 205 11.21 -12.07 -3.61
C PHE A 205 11.98 -10.93 -2.91
N ARG A 206 11.64 -10.58 -1.66
CA ARG A 206 12.30 -9.51 -0.90
C ARG A 206 13.82 -9.64 -0.83
N ALA A 207 14.34 -10.85 -0.69
CA ALA A 207 15.77 -11.07 -0.53
C ALA A 207 16.54 -10.81 -1.82
N ARG A 208 15.96 -11.20 -2.97
CA ARG A 208 16.51 -10.89 -4.30
C ARG A 208 16.47 -9.39 -4.57
N VAL A 209 15.39 -8.74 -4.18
CA VAL A 209 15.19 -7.30 -4.41
C VAL A 209 16.08 -6.45 -3.53
N LYS A 210 16.25 -6.78 -2.25
CA LYS A 210 17.23 -6.09 -1.38
C LYS A 210 18.65 -6.16 -1.95
N ARG A 211 19.05 -7.32 -2.48
CA ARG A 211 20.33 -7.49 -3.18
C ARG A 211 20.41 -6.66 -4.46
N PHE A 212 19.37 -6.67 -5.28
CA PHE A 212 19.32 -5.90 -6.53
C PHE A 212 19.38 -4.39 -6.29
N LEU A 213 18.71 -3.89 -5.24
CA LEU A 213 18.70 -2.49 -4.86
C LEU A 213 19.98 -2.06 -4.11
N GLY A 214 20.94 -2.96 -3.90
CA GLY A 214 22.20 -2.64 -3.20
C GLY A 214 22.00 -2.22 -1.74
N ILE A 215 20.84 -2.53 -1.15
CA ILE A 215 20.55 -2.30 0.28
C ILE A 215 21.21 -3.46 1.04
N SER A 216 22.54 -3.44 1.08
CA SER A 216 23.37 -4.39 1.82
C SER A 216 23.08 -4.27 3.32
N GLN A 217 23.06 -5.41 4.02
CA GLN A 217 22.83 -5.46 5.47
C GLN A 217 23.99 -4.80 6.21
N GLU A 218 23.83 -3.53 6.60
CA GLU A 218 24.45 -3.05 7.84
C GLU A 218 23.59 -3.59 8.99
N GLY A 219 24.09 -4.62 9.68
CA GLY A 219 23.44 -5.18 10.87
C GLY A 219 23.41 -6.70 10.89
N GLY A 220 24.55 -7.31 11.17
CA GLY A 220 24.66 -8.74 11.41
C GLY A 220 26.07 -9.16 11.80
N ASN A 221 26.59 -8.57 12.90
CA ASN A 221 27.48 -9.29 13.80
C ASN A 221 26.62 -10.15 14.73
#